data_AF-A0A3B1A0B3-F1
#
_entry.id   AF-A0A3B1A0B3-F1
#
_cell.length_a   1.000
_cell.length_b   1.000
_cell.length_c   1.000
_cell.angle_alpha   90.00
_cell.angle_beta   90.00
_cell.angle_gamma   90.00
#
_symmetry.space_group_name_H-M   'P 1'
#
loop_
_entity.id
_entity.type
_entity.pdbx_description
1 polymer ?
#
loop_
_entity_poly.entity_id
_entity_poly.type
_entity_poly.pdbx_seq_one_letter_code
_entity_poly.pdbx_strand_id
1 'polypeptide(L)' 'PTVGASSSLTEVGVNYVISDHKLKLNLNMTNGDANASGAKGDDTTAVTFGMQFQI' A
#
# COMPACT_ATOMS: atom_id res chain seq x y z
N PRO A 1 14.25 -21.83 -17.40
CA PRO A 1 13.66 -21.55 -16.06
C PRO A 1 12.95 -20.19 -16.06
N THR A 2 11.66 -20.18 -15.72
CA THR A 2 10.72 -19.06 -15.83
C THR A 2 11.02 -17.96 -14.82
N VAL A 3 11.86 -16.99 -15.21
CA VAL A 3 12.01 -15.74 -14.44
C VAL A 3 10.76 -14.88 -14.67
N GLY A 4 10.03 -14.56 -13.60
CA GLY A 4 8.90 -13.61 -13.63
C GLY A 4 7.50 -14.18 -13.86
N ALA A 5 7.16 -15.36 -13.34
CA ALA A 5 5.85 -15.98 -13.63
C ALA A 5 4.63 -15.18 -13.15
N SER A 6 4.76 -14.36 -12.11
CA SER A 6 3.85 -13.25 -11.77
C SER A 6 4.28 -12.64 -10.44
N SER A 7 4.69 -11.37 -10.46
CA SER A 7 4.73 -10.53 -9.26
C SER A 7 3.36 -9.87 -9.15
N SER A 8 2.69 -10.00 -8.02
CA SER A 8 1.32 -9.52 -7.83
C SER A 8 1.22 -8.76 -6.52
N LEU A 9 0.76 -7.51 -6.61
CA LEU A 9 0.53 -6.64 -5.48
C LEU A 9 -0.96 -6.43 -5.31
N THR A 10 -1.50 -6.80 -4.16
CA THR A 10 -2.87 -6.42 -3.78
C THR A 10 -2.79 -5.32 -2.75
N GLU A 11 -3.42 -4.18 -3.02
CA GLU A 11 -3.51 -3.06 -2.09
C GLU A 11 -4.98 -2.79 -1.76
N VAL A 12 -5.27 -2.64 -0.46
CA VAL A 12 -6.56 -2.21 0.05
C VAL A 12 -6.33 -1.01 0.95
N GLY A 13 -7.00 0.09 0.64
CA GLY A 13 -6.87 1.35 1.38
C GLY A 13 -8.21 1.91 1.80
N VAL A 14 -8.24 2.54 2.98
CA VAL A 14 -9.37 3.33 3.47
C VAL A 14 -8.92 4.77 3.70
N ASN A 15 -9.76 5.70 3.26
CA ASN A 15 -9.56 7.13 3.45
C ASN A 15 -10.70 7.68 4.28
N TYR A 16 -10.37 8.28 5.42
CA TYR A 16 -11.33 8.95 6.28
C TYR A 16 -11.10 10.46 6.23
N VAL A 17 -12.12 11.22 5.83
CA VAL A 17 -12.06 12.67 5.68
C VAL A 17 -12.95 13.33 6.73
N ILE A 18 -12.35 14.11 7.61
CA ILE A 18 -13.04 14.96 8.58
C ILE A 18 -13.16 16.35 7.95
N SER A 19 -14.30 16.61 7.31
CA SER A 19 -14.55 17.84 6.55
C SER A 19 -14.44 19.11 7.40
N ASP A 20 -14.80 19.03 8.68
CA ASP A 20 -14.84 20.18 9.59
C ASP A 20 -13.44 20.70 9.95
N HIS A 21 -12.44 19.81 10.00
CA HIS A 21 -11.07 20.13 10.40
C HIS A 21 -10.05 19.96 9.27
N LYS A 22 -10.52 19.73 8.04
CA LYS A 22 -9.68 19.38 6.86
C LYS A 22 -8.62 18.31 7.20
N LEU A 23 -8.98 17.37 8.09
CA LEU A 23 -8.12 16.26 8.48
C LEU A 23 -8.44 15.06 7.60
N LYS A 24 -7.42 14.49 6.97
CA LYS A 24 -7.53 13.25 6.19
C LYS A 24 -6.66 12.20 6.83
N LEU A 25 -7.26 11.08 7.21
CA LEU A 25 -6.57 9.88 7.64
C LEU A 25 -6.57 8.89 6.48
N ASN A 26 -5.43 8.27 6.23
CA ASN A 26 -5.27 7.20 5.27
C ASN A 26 -4.69 5.98 5.97
N LEU A 27 -5.22 4.82 5.64
CA LEU A 27 -4.71 3.54 6.08
C LEU A 27 -4.70 2.61 4.87
N ASN A 28 -3.52 2.18 4.47
CA ASN A 28 -3.31 1.30 3.33
C ASN A 28 -2.63 0.03 3.81
N MET A 29 -3.18 -1.12 3.40
CA MET A 29 -2.56 -2.42 3.57
C MET A 29 -2.18 -2.94 2.20
N THR A 30 -0.91 -3.24 2.04
CA THR A 30 -0.34 -3.75 0.80
C THR A 30 0.18 -5.15 1.09
N ASN A 31 -0.30 -6.12 0.34
CA ASN A 31 0.10 -7.51 0.45
C ASN A 31 0.57 -8.02 -0.90
N GLY A 32 1.84 -8.40 -0.97
CA GLY A 32 2.41 -9.05 -2.15
C GLY A 32 3.85 -8.65 -2.39
N ASP A 33 4.50 -9.41 -3.24
CA ASP A 33 5.86 -9.16 -3.70
C ASP A 33 5.82 -8.28 -4.95
N ALA A 34 5.93 -6.96 -4.77
CA ALA A 34 6.13 -5.97 -5.84
C ALA A 34 7.60 -5.55 -5.91
N ASN A 35 8.49 -6.51 -6.05
CA ASN A 35 9.88 -6.20 -6.29
C ASN A 35 10.07 -5.57 -7.69
N ALA A 36 10.55 -4.33 -7.72
CA ALA A 36 10.88 -3.59 -8.95
C ALA A 36 11.92 -4.30 -9.86
N SER A 37 12.62 -5.32 -9.34
CA SER A 37 13.57 -6.15 -10.08
C SER A 37 12.96 -7.39 -10.74
N GLY A 38 11.65 -7.66 -10.58
CA GLY A 38 10.96 -8.81 -11.19
C GLY A 38 11.38 -10.19 -10.66
N ALA A 39 12.16 -10.24 -9.59
CA ALA A 39 12.55 -11.47 -8.91
C ALA A 39 11.57 -11.77 -7.78
N LYS A 40 11.08 -13.01 -7.70
CA LYS A 40 10.20 -13.52 -6.64
C LYS A 40 10.89 -13.39 -5.28
N GLY A 41 10.61 -12.32 -4.56
CA GLY A 41 10.95 -12.11 -3.16
C GLY A 41 9.86 -12.66 -2.23
N ASP A 42 10.16 -12.75 -0.94
CA ASP A 42 9.18 -13.16 0.07
C ASP A 42 7.98 -12.21 0.08
N ASP A 43 6.77 -12.77 0.15
CA ASP A 43 5.51 -12.01 0.24
C ASP A 43 5.57 -11.06 1.43
N THR A 44 5.81 -9.77 1.17
CA THR A 44 5.96 -8.76 2.22
C THR A 44 4.63 -8.06 2.42
N THR A 45 4.06 -8.20 3.61
CA THR A 45 2.88 -7.42 4.03
C THR A 45 3.35 -6.10 4.64
N ALA A 46 2.91 -4.98 4.06
CA ALA A 46 3.15 -3.64 4.57
C ALA A 46 1.84 -2.98 4.98
N VAL A 47 1.84 -2.31 6.13
CA VAL A 47 0.72 -1.46 6.57
C VAL A 47 1.24 -0.03 6.68
N THR A 48 0.63 0.87 5.92
CA THR A 48 0.95 2.29 5.92
C THR A 48 -0.19 3.07 6.55
N PHE A 49 0.12 3.87 7.56
CA PHE A 49 -0.81 4.83 8.14
C PHE A 49 -0.29 6.25 7.89
N GLY A 50 -1.17 7.14 7.48
CA GLY A 50 -0.84 8.53 7.23
C GLY A 50 -1.96 9.46 7.66
N MET A 51 -1.53 10.66 8.06
CA MET A 51 -2.40 11.73 8.50
C MET A 51 -2.00 13.00 7.77
N GLN A 52 -2.98 13.66 7.18
CA GLN A 52 -2.80 14.95 6.51
C GLN A 52 -3.74 15.96 7.16
N PHE A 53 -3.17 16.99 7.76
CA PHE A 53 -3.90 18.14 8.26
C PHE A 53 -3.64 19.34 7.34
N GLN A 54 -4.69 20.08 6.99
CA GLN A 54 -4.58 21.31 6.22
C GLN A 54 -5.05 22.48 7.08
N ILE A 55 -4.10 23.34 7.45
CA ILE A 55 -4.38 24.63 8.10
C ILE A 55 -4.80 25.68 7.07
#